data_AF-A0A7V7BGB8-F1
#
_entry.id   AF-A0A7V7BGB8-F1
#
_cell.length_a   1.000
_cell.length_b   1.000
_cell.length_c   1.000
_cell.angle_alpha   90.00
_cell.angle_beta   90.00
_cell.angle_gamma   90.00
#
_symmetry.space_group_name_H-M   'P 1'
#
loop_
_entity.id
_entity.type
_entity.pdbx_description
1 polymer ?
#
loop_
_entity_poly.entity_id
_entity_poly.type
_entity_poly.pdbx_seq_one_letter_code
_entity_poly.pdbx_strand_id
1 'polypeptide(L)'
;MSQLLWIGSSQHTDFLRDKLASQSRMLLAEGVVLAIHERALGGYTFFGLDVPTDLQGIPLGEGTVFSLRYNVAQILSELITLRFEKQLLQDLIKTHCYYFTRQERSLILEKALGFLAESYPQRRRNAVLQLILDYLKTERLLNLEGFIRFRLGSYLEELHEAVEKAVDEYLMEKEY
;
A
#
# COMPACT_ATOMS: atom_id res chain seq x y z
N MET A 1 16.23 -22.82 -3.14
CA MET A 1 15.16 -22.23 -3.97
C MET A 1 15.44 -20.74 -4.06
N SER A 2 15.48 -20.17 -5.27
CA SER A 2 15.68 -18.74 -5.47
C SER A 2 14.35 -18.02 -5.29
N GLN A 3 14.29 -17.11 -4.34
CA GLN A 3 13.08 -16.33 -4.12
C GLN A 3 12.85 -15.32 -5.25
N LEU A 4 11.60 -15.20 -5.68
CA LEU A 4 11.23 -14.28 -6.76
C LEU A 4 11.21 -12.84 -6.23
N LEU A 5 10.53 -12.61 -5.11
CA LEU A 5 10.37 -11.30 -4.51
C LEU A 5 10.16 -11.38 -2.99
N TRP A 6 10.55 -10.33 -2.30
CA TRP A 6 10.37 -10.09 -0.88
C TRP A 6 9.59 -8.79 -0.66
N ILE A 7 8.60 -8.85 0.22
CA ILE A 7 7.81 -7.69 0.65
C ILE A 7 7.99 -7.54 2.15
N GLY A 8 8.63 -6.45 2.58
CA GLY A 8 8.80 -6.09 3.98
C GLY A 8 7.82 -5.02 4.41
N SER A 9 7.18 -5.17 5.56
CA SER A 9 6.46 -4.08 6.22
C SER A 9 6.54 -4.23 7.74
N SER A 10 6.61 -3.10 8.44
CA SER A 10 6.53 -2.99 9.89
C SER A 10 5.09 -2.82 10.40
N GLN A 11 4.14 -2.56 9.50
CA GLN A 11 2.76 -2.21 9.83
C GLN A 11 1.76 -2.98 8.95
N HIS A 12 0.54 -3.16 9.45
CA HIS A 12 -0.54 -3.86 8.72
C HIS A 12 -0.13 -5.24 8.15
N THR A 13 0.77 -5.95 8.84
CA THR A 13 1.32 -7.24 8.40
C THR A 13 0.25 -8.33 8.30
N ASP A 14 -0.77 -8.28 9.15
CA ASP A 14 -1.89 -9.22 9.13
C ASP A 14 -2.71 -9.08 7.85
N PHE A 15 -2.92 -7.85 7.38
CA PHE A 15 -3.61 -7.61 6.11
C PHE A 15 -2.84 -8.22 4.93
N LEU A 16 -1.52 -8.04 4.90
CA LEU A 16 -0.68 -8.67 3.86
C LEU A 16 -0.73 -10.19 3.94
N ARG A 17 -0.60 -10.75 5.13
CA ARG A 17 -0.67 -12.20 5.37
C ARG A 17 -1.98 -12.77 4.83
N ASP A 18 -3.11 -12.18 5.21
CA ASP A 18 -4.43 -12.68 4.84
C ASP A 18 -4.66 -12.60 3.33
N LYS A 19 -4.27 -11.49 2.70
CA LYS A 19 -4.42 -11.29 1.25
C LYS A 19 -3.51 -12.23 0.46
N LEU A 20 -2.24 -12.38 0.85
CA LEU A 20 -1.31 -13.29 0.20
C LEU A 20 -1.73 -14.76 0.39
N ALA A 21 -2.21 -15.15 1.57
CA ALA A 21 -2.74 -16.48 1.83
C ALA A 21 -4.03 -16.77 1.03
N SER A 22 -4.89 -15.78 0.84
CA SER A 22 -6.05 -15.90 -0.05
C SER A 22 -5.62 -16.10 -1.51
N GLN A 23 -4.65 -15.31 -1.98
CA GLN A 23 -4.12 -15.43 -3.35
C GLN A 23 -3.46 -16.79 -3.60
N SER A 24 -2.63 -17.28 -2.68
CA SER A 24 -2.02 -18.61 -2.80
C SER A 24 -3.08 -19.72 -2.88
N ARG A 25 -4.16 -19.64 -2.09
CA ARG A 25 -5.29 -20.58 -2.17
C ARG A 25 -6.03 -20.54 -3.50
N MET A 26 -6.25 -19.34 -4.05
CA MET A 26 -6.90 -19.18 -5.37
C MET A 26 -6.04 -19.77 -6.48
N LEU A 27 -4.73 -19.47 -6.48
CA LEU A 27 -3.77 -20.04 -7.44
C LEU A 27 -3.70 -21.57 -7.33
N LEU A 28 -3.73 -22.12 -6.12
CA LEU A 28 -3.71 -23.56 -5.92
C LEU A 28 -4.95 -24.24 -6.51
N ALA A 29 -6.12 -23.61 -6.42
CA ALA A 29 -7.34 -24.11 -7.05
C ALA A 29 -7.25 -24.14 -8.59
N GLU A 30 -6.37 -23.32 -9.18
CA GLU A 30 -6.05 -23.29 -10.61
C GLU A 30 -4.86 -24.20 -10.99
N GLY A 31 -4.31 -24.95 -10.02
CA GLY A 31 -3.16 -25.85 -10.23
C GLY A 31 -1.79 -25.17 -10.13
N VAL A 32 -1.74 -23.93 -9.65
CA VAL A 32 -0.52 -23.14 -9.47
C VAL A 32 -0.10 -23.13 -8.00
N VAL A 33 1.08 -23.65 -7.71
CA VAL A 33 1.65 -23.68 -6.36
C VAL A 33 2.50 -22.43 -6.15
N LEU A 34 2.07 -21.60 -5.20
CA LEU A 34 2.82 -20.44 -4.71
C LEU A 34 3.19 -20.63 -3.24
N ALA A 35 4.46 -20.95 -2.98
CA ALA A 35 5.01 -20.97 -1.64
C ALA A 35 5.30 -19.56 -1.14
N ILE A 36 4.84 -19.27 0.07
CA ILE A 36 5.04 -17.98 0.76
C ILE A 36 5.74 -18.28 2.08
N HIS A 37 6.86 -17.59 2.29
CA HIS A 37 7.66 -17.68 3.50
C HIS A 37 7.55 -16.38 4.27
N GLU A 38 7.52 -16.48 5.59
CA GLU A 38 7.50 -15.31 6.45
C GLU A 38 8.70 -15.27 7.38
N ARG A 39 9.27 -14.07 7.55
CA ARG A 39 10.38 -13.83 8.46
C ARG A 39 10.18 -12.50 9.20
N ALA A 40 10.22 -12.55 10.53
CA ALA A 40 10.26 -11.34 11.36
C ALA A 40 11.72 -10.94 11.61
N LEU A 41 12.09 -9.69 11.30
CA LEU A 41 13.43 -9.14 11.49
C LEU A 41 13.35 -7.65 11.84
N GLY A 42 13.90 -7.27 12.99
CA GLY A 42 14.09 -5.85 13.34
C GLY A 42 12.78 -5.02 13.39
N GLY A 43 11.67 -5.62 13.81
CA GLY A 43 10.35 -4.96 13.83
C GLY A 43 9.60 -4.97 12.49
N TYR A 44 10.19 -5.56 11.45
CA TYR A 44 9.55 -5.80 10.16
C TYR A 44 9.18 -7.26 10.00
N THR A 45 8.10 -7.51 9.28
CA THR A 45 7.76 -8.82 8.75
C THR A 45 8.00 -8.82 7.25
N PHE A 46 8.75 -9.80 6.78
CA PHE A 46 9.09 -9.99 5.37
C PHE A 46 8.37 -11.24 4.83
N PHE A 47 7.65 -11.05 3.73
CA PHE A 47 6.98 -12.11 2.98
C PHE A 47 7.80 -12.41 1.73
N GLY A 48 8.40 -13.59 1.68
CA GLY A 48 9.17 -14.10 0.55
C GLY A 48 8.28 -14.98 -0.32
N LEU A 49 8.09 -14.60 -1.58
CA LEU A 49 7.33 -15.37 -2.55
C LEU A 49 8.30 -16.11 -3.45
N ASP A 50 8.09 -17.42 -3.57
CA ASP A 50 8.86 -18.25 -4.49
C ASP A 50 8.35 -18.11 -5.93
N VAL A 51 9.15 -18.60 -6.88
CA VAL A 51 8.71 -18.71 -8.28
C VAL A 51 7.52 -19.68 -8.34
N PRO A 52 6.38 -19.29 -8.94
CA PRO A 52 5.23 -20.18 -9.10
C PRO A 52 5.59 -21.47 -9.83
N THR A 53 5.06 -22.58 -9.35
CA THR A 53 5.27 -23.90 -9.96
C THR A 53 3.92 -24.56 -10.26
N ASP A 54 3.91 -25.56 -11.13
CA ASP A 54 2.78 -26.47 -11.24
C ASP A 54 2.76 -27.49 -10.08
N LEU A 55 1.78 -28.39 -10.07
CA LEU A 55 1.66 -29.44 -9.05
C LEU A 55 2.84 -30.44 -9.03
N GLN A 56 3.68 -30.46 -10.07
CA GLN A 56 4.87 -31.31 -10.17
C GLN A 56 6.15 -30.57 -9.74
N GLY A 57 6.04 -29.29 -9.36
CA GLY A 57 7.18 -28.46 -8.97
C GLY A 57 7.94 -27.86 -10.16
N ILE A 58 7.38 -27.91 -11.37
CA ILE A 58 7.98 -27.31 -12.56
C ILE A 58 7.71 -25.80 -12.54
N PRO A 59 8.76 -24.94 -12.65
CA PRO A 59 8.59 -23.50 -12.70
C PRO A 59 7.69 -23.07 -13.87
N LEU A 60 6.71 -22.22 -13.58
CA LEU A 60 5.81 -21.66 -14.58
C LEU A 60 6.49 -20.52 -15.34
N GLY A 61 6.02 -20.29 -16.57
CA GLY A 61 6.61 -19.31 -17.48
C GLY A 61 6.42 -17.85 -17.05
N GLU A 62 7.02 -16.94 -17.83
CA GLU A 62 7.03 -15.50 -17.54
C GLU A 62 5.63 -14.88 -17.40
N GLY A 63 4.62 -15.41 -18.12
CA GLY A 63 3.24 -14.95 -18.01
C GLY A 63 2.66 -15.10 -16.60
N THR A 64 2.88 -16.24 -15.95
CA THR A 64 2.42 -16.47 -14.57
C THR A 64 3.18 -15.61 -13.58
N VAL A 65 4.50 -15.45 -13.79
CA VAL A 65 5.33 -14.56 -12.96
C VAL A 65 4.86 -13.11 -13.08
N PHE A 66 4.52 -12.65 -14.28
CA PHE A 66 3.96 -11.32 -14.51
C PHE A 66 2.62 -11.14 -13.78
N SER A 67 1.69 -12.10 -13.93
CA SER A 67 0.41 -12.08 -13.22
C SER A 67 0.59 -12.08 -11.71
N LEU A 68 1.57 -12.81 -11.16
CA LEU A 68 1.87 -12.77 -9.74
C LEU A 68 2.34 -11.38 -9.29
N ARG A 69 3.31 -10.77 -10.01
CA ARG A 69 3.76 -9.40 -9.71
C ARG A 69 2.60 -8.40 -9.76
N TYR A 70 1.69 -8.57 -10.72
CA TYR A 70 0.50 -7.75 -10.83
C TYR A 70 -0.45 -7.90 -9.63
N ASN A 71 -0.74 -9.14 -9.21
CA ASN A 71 -1.55 -9.40 -8.03
C ASN A 71 -0.92 -8.84 -6.76
N VAL A 72 0.40 -8.97 -6.60
CA VAL A 72 1.14 -8.35 -5.49
C VAL A 72 1.00 -6.84 -5.52
N ALA A 73 1.19 -6.19 -6.67
CA ALA A 73 1.04 -4.74 -6.82
C ALA A 73 -0.38 -4.27 -6.50
N GLN A 74 -1.41 -5.03 -6.90
CA GLN A 74 -2.80 -4.78 -6.53
C GLN A 74 -2.99 -4.80 -5.01
N ILE A 75 -2.53 -5.86 -4.32
CA ILE A 75 -2.63 -5.97 -2.86
C ILE A 75 -1.94 -4.79 -2.17
N LEU A 76 -0.73 -4.44 -2.62
CA LEU A 76 0.04 -3.36 -2.02
C LEU A 76 -0.60 -1.98 -2.27
N SER A 77 -1.11 -1.72 -3.47
CA SER A 77 -1.83 -0.46 -3.76
C SER A 77 -3.12 -0.34 -2.96
N GLU A 78 -3.86 -1.44 -2.75
CA GLU A 78 -5.02 -1.50 -1.87
C GLU A 78 -4.62 -1.21 -0.42
N LEU A 79 -3.55 -1.84 0.08
CA LEU A 79 -3.08 -1.62 1.44
C LEU A 79 -2.66 -0.16 1.68
N ILE A 80 -1.95 0.44 0.73
CA ILE A 80 -1.51 1.83 0.83
C ILE A 80 -2.72 2.77 0.89
N THR A 81 -3.63 2.64 -0.08
CA THR A 81 -4.80 3.54 -0.20
C THR A 81 -5.85 3.31 0.91
N LEU A 82 -5.95 2.10 1.45
CA LEU A 82 -6.99 1.76 2.44
C LEU A 82 -6.53 1.89 3.90
N ARG A 83 -5.24 1.70 4.18
CA ARG A 83 -4.70 1.68 5.55
C ARG A 83 -3.68 2.77 5.79
N PHE A 84 -2.67 2.87 4.94
CA PHE A 84 -1.63 3.90 5.10
C PHE A 84 -2.16 5.30 4.83
N GLU A 85 -3.07 5.51 3.88
CA GLU A 85 -3.62 6.85 3.54
C GLU A 85 -4.12 7.60 4.78
N LYS A 86 -4.96 6.95 5.58
CA LYS A 86 -5.50 7.54 6.81
C LYS A 86 -4.40 7.86 7.83
N GLN A 87 -3.41 6.97 7.98
CA GLN A 87 -2.30 7.18 8.90
C GLN A 87 -1.40 8.34 8.45
N LEU A 88 -1.07 8.40 7.16
CA LEU A 88 -0.29 9.47 6.56
C LEU A 88 -0.97 10.83 6.76
N LEU A 89 -2.28 10.90 6.54
CA LEU A 89 -3.06 12.11 6.85
C LEU A 89 -3.01 12.49 8.32
N GLN A 90 -3.16 11.52 9.23
CA GLN A 90 -3.06 11.76 10.67
C GLN A 90 -1.68 12.32 11.06
N ASP A 91 -0.61 11.79 10.47
CA ASP A 91 0.75 12.25 10.72
C ASP A 91 1.00 13.65 10.14
N LEU A 92 0.48 13.93 8.93
CA LEU A 92 0.51 15.27 8.32
C LEU A 92 -0.23 16.30 9.18
N ILE A 93 -1.48 16.02 9.56
CA ILE A 93 -2.28 16.92 10.41
C ILE A 93 -1.60 17.12 11.77
N LYS A 94 -1.05 16.06 12.37
CA LYS A 94 -0.34 16.20 13.65
C LYS A 94 0.86 17.13 13.54
N THR A 95 1.54 17.13 12.40
CA THR A 95 2.75 17.92 12.12
C THR A 95 2.41 19.36 11.74
N HIS A 96 1.51 19.54 10.76
CA HIS A 96 1.21 20.85 10.16
C HIS A 96 0.10 21.61 10.91
N CYS A 97 -0.80 20.91 11.59
CA CYS A 97 -1.93 21.49 12.33
C CYS A 97 -1.70 21.46 13.85
N TYR A 98 -0.43 21.59 14.29
CA TYR A 98 -0.05 21.42 15.70
C TYR A 98 -0.65 22.44 16.67
N TYR A 99 -1.16 23.56 16.16
CA TYR A 99 -1.83 24.63 16.94
C TYR A 99 -3.32 24.37 17.14
N PHE A 100 -3.93 23.47 16.38
CA PHE A 100 -5.31 23.04 16.60
C PHE A 100 -5.41 22.02 17.73
N THR A 101 -6.55 22.02 18.43
CA THR A 101 -6.90 21.03 19.44
C THR A 101 -7.15 19.65 18.83
N ARG A 102 -7.25 18.63 19.68
CA ARG A 102 -7.51 17.25 19.22
C ARG A 102 -8.86 17.13 18.52
N GLN A 103 -9.91 17.80 19.02
CA GLN A 103 -11.21 17.78 18.36
C GLN A 103 -11.15 18.43 16.97
N GLU A 104 -10.50 19.59 16.86
CA GLU A 104 -10.37 20.32 15.60
C GLU A 104 -9.57 19.53 14.56
N ARG A 105 -8.45 18.90 14.97
CA ARG A 105 -7.69 18.01 14.08
C ARG A 105 -8.51 16.81 13.59
N SER A 106 -9.47 16.33 14.40
CA SER A 106 -10.37 15.25 13.97
C SER A 106 -11.32 15.73 12.87
N LEU A 107 -11.86 16.95 13.00
CA LEU A 107 -12.73 17.55 11.98
C LEU A 107 -11.96 17.80 10.68
N ILE A 108 -10.73 18.32 10.77
CA ILE A 108 -9.85 18.51 9.61
C ILE A 108 -9.55 17.16 8.93
N LEU A 109 -9.29 16.10 9.70
CA LEU A 109 -9.07 14.76 9.15
C LEU A 109 -10.30 14.24 8.40
N GLU A 110 -11.49 14.42 8.95
CA GLU A 110 -12.75 14.01 8.30
C GLU A 110 -12.96 14.74 6.97
N LYS A 111 -12.72 16.07 6.94
CA LYS A 111 -12.79 16.87 5.71
C LYS A 111 -11.77 16.44 4.66
N ALA A 112 -10.51 16.25 5.06
CA ALA A 112 -9.44 15.79 4.16
C ALA A 112 -9.77 14.42 3.54
N LEU A 113 -10.28 13.48 4.34
CA LEU A 113 -10.77 12.19 3.85
C LEU A 113 -11.96 12.35 2.88
N GLY A 114 -12.86 13.31 3.15
CA GLY A 114 -13.95 13.67 2.25
C GLY A 114 -13.46 14.12 0.87
N PHE A 115 -12.52 15.07 0.83
CA PHE A 115 -11.95 15.54 -0.43
C PHE A 115 -11.23 14.44 -1.21
N LEU A 116 -10.51 13.56 -0.52
CA LEU A 116 -9.88 12.41 -1.15
C LEU A 116 -10.90 11.40 -1.67
N ALA A 117 -12.02 11.19 -0.98
CA ALA A 117 -13.09 10.31 -1.46
C ALA A 117 -13.76 10.86 -2.74
N GLU A 118 -13.89 12.18 -2.85
CA GLU A 118 -14.42 12.85 -4.03
C GLU A 118 -13.42 12.86 -5.20
N SER A 119 -12.12 12.97 -4.93
CA SER A 119 -11.05 13.12 -5.93
C SER A 119 -10.61 11.79 -6.58
N TYR A 120 -11.55 11.09 -7.22
CA TYR A 120 -11.29 9.87 -8.02
C TYR A 120 -10.36 8.83 -7.33
N PRO A 121 -10.80 8.16 -6.25
CA PRO A 121 -9.96 7.21 -5.49
C PRO A 121 -9.36 6.10 -6.35
N GLN A 122 -10.07 5.66 -7.40
CA GLN A 122 -9.57 4.66 -8.34
C GLN A 122 -8.36 5.17 -9.14
N ARG A 123 -8.31 6.46 -9.49
CA ARG A 123 -7.17 7.06 -10.19
C ARG A 123 -5.92 7.01 -9.31
N ARG A 124 -6.03 7.43 -8.04
CA ARG A 124 -4.91 7.39 -7.09
C ARG A 124 -4.40 5.97 -6.88
N ARG A 125 -5.30 5.01 -6.64
CA ARG A 125 -4.94 3.60 -6.51
C ARG A 125 -4.21 3.07 -7.75
N ASN A 126 -4.70 3.41 -8.94
CA ASN A 126 -4.06 3.00 -10.20
C ASN A 126 -2.66 3.63 -10.35
N ALA A 127 -2.47 4.90 -9.96
CA ALA A 127 -1.17 5.54 -10.00
C ALA A 127 -0.16 4.86 -9.07
N VAL A 128 -0.55 4.57 -7.83
CA VAL A 128 0.26 3.82 -6.86
C VAL A 128 0.60 2.43 -7.41
N LEU A 129 -0.38 1.73 -7.99
CA LEU A 129 -0.18 0.42 -8.60
C LEU A 129 0.86 0.43 -9.72
N GLN A 130 0.81 1.42 -10.62
CA GLN A 130 1.79 1.51 -11.72
C GLN A 130 3.21 1.69 -11.18
N LEU A 131 3.39 2.55 -10.17
CA LEU A 131 4.69 2.75 -9.53
C LEU A 131 5.22 1.47 -8.86
N ILE A 132 4.35 0.69 -8.21
CA ILE A 132 4.74 -0.59 -7.61
C ILE A 132 5.11 -1.61 -8.70
N LEU A 133 4.31 -1.72 -9.76
CA LEU A 133 4.61 -2.60 -10.89
C LEU A 133 5.97 -2.27 -11.50
N ASP A 134 6.23 -1.00 -11.76
CA ASP A 134 7.49 -0.55 -12.34
C ASP A 134 8.67 -0.88 -11.42
N TYR A 135 8.51 -0.70 -10.11
CA TYR A 135 9.52 -1.07 -9.12
C TYR A 135 9.79 -2.59 -9.09
N LEU A 136 8.74 -3.42 -9.10
CA LEU A 136 8.86 -4.88 -9.04
C LEU A 136 9.38 -5.54 -10.34
N LYS A 137 9.53 -4.76 -11.43
CA LYS A 137 10.19 -5.23 -12.66
C LYS A 137 11.69 -5.41 -12.45
N THR A 138 12.33 -4.51 -11.69
CA THR A 138 13.79 -4.50 -11.50
C THR A 138 14.19 -4.95 -10.10
N GLU A 139 13.39 -4.60 -9.09
CA GLU A 139 13.71 -4.86 -7.70
C GLU A 139 13.03 -6.13 -7.18
N ARG A 140 13.79 -6.94 -6.44
CA ARG A 140 13.27 -8.15 -5.77
C ARG A 140 12.88 -7.90 -4.32
N LEU A 141 13.21 -6.75 -3.74
CA LEU A 141 12.90 -6.41 -2.37
C LEU A 141 12.14 -5.08 -2.32
N LEU A 142 10.92 -5.12 -1.80
CA LEU A 142 10.09 -3.94 -1.54
C LEU A 142 9.93 -3.80 -0.03
N ASN A 143 10.53 -2.75 0.55
CA ASN A 143 10.17 -2.27 1.89
C ASN A 143 9.01 -1.26 1.72
N LEU A 144 7.84 -1.56 2.27
CA LEU A 144 6.61 -0.83 1.98
C LEU A 144 6.66 0.62 2.47
N GLU A 145 7.09 0.85 3.71
CA GLU A 145 7.22 2.19 4.28
C GLU A 145 8.29 3.01 3.58
N GLY A 146 9.42 2.38 3.23
CA GLY A 146 10.46 3.01 2.42
C GLY A 146 9.94 3.37 1.02
N PHE A 147 9.17 2.48 0.39
CA PHE A 147 8.57 2.73 -0.91
C PHE A 147 7.59 3.92 -0.85
N ILE A 148 6.70 3.96 0.14
CA ILE A 148 5.79 5.09 0.36
C ILE A 148 6.59 6.40 0.49
N ARG A 149 7.62 6.41 1.33
CA ARG A 149 8.41 7.62 1.61
C ARG A 149 9.23 8.13 0.41
N PHE A 150 9.81 7.23 -0.37
CA PHE A 150 10.84 7.59 -1.37
C PHE A 150 10.38 7.44 -2.82
N ARG A 151 9.22 6.81 -3.07
CA ARG A 151 8.71 6.56 -4.43
C ARG A 151 7.31 7.10 -4.66
N LEU A 152 6.54 7.41 -3.62
CA LEU A 152 5.18 7.94 -3.74
C LEU A 152 5.09 9.46 -3.53
N GLY A 153 6.10 10.23 -3.97
CA GLY A 153 6.16 11.68 -3.75
C GLY A 153 4.91 12.43 -4.21
N SER A 154 4.46 12.21 -5.46
CA SER A 154 3.24 12.86 -5.97
C SER A 154 1.97 12.45 -5.21
N TYR A 155 1.90 11.21 -4.73
CA TYR A 155 0.76 10.77 -3.92
C TYR A 155 0.77 11.43 -2.54
N LEU A 156 1.95 11.58 -1.92
CA LEU A 156 2.08 12.31 -0.65
C LEU A 156 1.73 13.79 -0.80
N GLU A 157 2.07 14.40 -1.93
CA GLU A 157 1.67 15.78 -2.26
C GLU A 157 0.15 15.90 -2.35
N GLU A 158 -0.53 14.98 -3.05
CA GLU A 158 -2.01 14.96 -3.10
C GLU A 158 -2.64 14.84 -1.69
N LEU A 159 -2.02 14.10 -0.76
CA LEU A 159 -2.49 14.05 0.63
C LEU A 159 -2.26 15.37 1.37
N HIS A 160 -1.15 16.05 1.10
CA HIS A 160 -0.83 17.35 1.69
C HIS A 160 -1.81 18.43 1.21
N GLU A 161 -2.06 18.51 -0.10
CA GLU A 161 -3.07 19.41 -0.69
C GLU A 161 -4.47 19.18 -0.10
N ALA A 162 -4.85 17.92 0.14
CA ALA A 162 -6.13 17.60 0.77
C ALA A 162 -6.21 18.10 2.23
N VAL A 163 -5.10 18.05 2.97
CA VAL A 163 -5.03 18.60 4.34
C VAL A 163 -5.10 20.13 4.31
N GLU A 164 -4.36 20.79 3.42
CA GLU A 164 -4.40 22.25 3.27
C GLU A 164 -5.82 22.74 2.95
N LYS A 165 -6.47 22.12 1.96
CA LYS A 165 -7.87 22.43 1.62
C LYS A 165 -8.82 22.22 2.80
N ALA A 166 -8.61 21.18 3.60
CA ALA A 166 -9.43 20.89 4.78
C ALA A 166 -9.24 21.91 5.90
N VAL A 167 -8.02 22.43 6.06
CA VAL A 167 -7.73 23.53 6.99
C VAL A 167 -8.42 24.80 6.53
N ASP A 168 -8.32 25.15 5.25
CA ASP A 168 -8.95 26.36 4.70
C ASP A 168 -10.47 26.34 4.88
N GLU A 169 -11.12 25.22 4.54
CA GLU A 169 -12.57 25.08 4.71
C GLU A 169 -12.98 25.13 6.18
N TYR A 170 -12.22 24.49 7.07
CA TYR A 170 -12.47 24.55 8.51
C TYR A 170 -12.37 25.99 9.07
N LEU A 171 -11.38 26.77 8.61
CA LEU A 171 -11.20 28.16 9.04
C LEU A 171 -12.34 29.04 8.52
N MET A 172 -12.74 28.89 7.26
CA MET A 172 -13.89 29.60 6.69
C MET A 172 -15.16 29.33 7.50
N GLU A 173 -15.47 28.07 7.82
CA GLU A 173 -16.64 27.71 8.64
C GLU A 173 -16.62 28.30 10.05
N LYS A 174 -15.46 28.65 10.59
CA LYS A 174 -15.32 29.28 11.90
C LYS A 174 -15.46 30.80 11.89
N GLU A 175 -15.25 31.42 10.74
CA GLU A 175 -15.38 32.87 10.54
C GLU A 175 -16.84 33.30 10.24
N TYR A 176 -17.71 32.35 9.87
CA TYR A 176 -19.15 32.54 9.63
C TYR A 176 -20.00 32.10 10.83
#